data_AF-A0A5N4DWE9-F1
#
_entry.id   AF-A0A5N4DWE9-F1
#
_cell.length_a   1.000
_cell.length_b   1.000
_cell.length_c   1.000
_cell.angle_alpha   90.00
_cell.angle_beta   90.00
_cell.angle_gamma   90.00
#
_symmetry.space_group_name_H-M   'P 1'
#
loop_
_entity.id
_entity.type
_entity.pdbx_description
1 polymer ?
#
loop_
_entity_poly.entity_id
_entity_poly.type
_entity_poly.pdbx_seq_one_letter_code
_entity_poly.pdbx_strand_id
1 'polypeptide(L)'
;MLITSSHSDYCRLLCEYILGNDFEDLFDIVITNALKPGFFSHSPSQRPFRTLENDEEQEALPSLDKPGWYSQGNAVHLYELLKKMTGKPEPKVVYFGDSMHSDIFPARHYSNWETVLILEELSGDREGKPEESEPLEKKGKYEGPKAKALNTLSKKWGSFFIDSVSGLENTEDSLVYTWSCKRISTYSTIVIPSIEAIAELPLDYKFTRFSSNNSKTAGYYPNPPLVLSSDGMLTTK
;
A
#
# COMPACT_ATOMS: atom_id res chain seq x y z
N MET A 1 0.09 -12.56 -6.16
CA MET A 1 -1.18 -12.69 -5.39
C MET A 1 -1.98 -11.41 -5.52
N LEU A 2 -3.32 -11.51 -5.54
CA LEU A 2 -4.26 -10.39 -5.51
C LEU A 2 -5.23 -10.55 -4.32
N ILE A 3 -5.43 -9.50 -3.51
CA ILE A 3 -6.36 -9.52 -2.37
C ILE A 3 -7.23 -8.26 -2.40
N THR A 4 -8.53 -8.43 -2.64
CA THR A 4 -9.51 -7.33 -2.73
C THR A 4 -10.73 -7.57 -1.85
N SER A 5 -11.32 -6.48 -1.34
CA SER A 5 -12.60 -6.52 -0.63
C SER A 5 -13.80 -6.51 -1.60
N SER A 6 -13.59 -6.38 -2.91
CA SER A 6 -14.65 -6.45 -3.93
C SER A 6 -15.12 -7.88 -4.18
N HIS A 7 -16.35 -8.03 -4.65
CA HIS A 7 -16.87 -9.32 -5.14
C HIS A 7 -16.12 -9.81 -6.39
N SER A 8 -16.20 -11.12 -6.63
CA SER A 8 -15.47 -11.83 -7.69
C SER A 8 -15.83 -11.37 -9.09
N ASP A 9 -17.11 -11.14 -9.35
CA ASP A 9 -17.63 -10.63 -10.63
C ASP A 9 -17.04 -9.25 -10.98
N TYR A 10 -17.03 -8.32 -10.02
CA TYR A 10 -16.46 -6.99 -10.19
C TYR A 10 -14.94 -7.04 -10.34
N CYS A 11 -14.27 -7.90 -9.55
CA CYS A 11 -12.84 -8.13 -9.66
C CYS A 11 -12.46 -8.65 -11.06
N ARG A 12 -13.20 -9.64 -11.57
CA ARG A 12 -13.02 -10.20 -12.92
C ARG A 12 -13.17 -9.10 -13.97
N LEU A 13 -14.28 -8.39 -13.97
CA LEU A 13 -14.56 -7.31 -14.94
C LEU A 13 -13.44 -6.27 -14.98
N LEU A 14 -12.99 -5.80 -13.82
CA LEU A 14 -11.97 -4.75 -13.74
C LEU A 14 -10.59 -5.28 -14.16
N CYS A 15 -10.22 -6.49 -13.73
CA CYS A 15 -8.94 -7.07 -14.09
C CYS A 15 -8.88 -7.43 -15.57
N GLU A 16 -9.95 -7.98 -16.16
CA GLU A 16 -10.02 -8.23 -17.60
C GLU A 16 -9.83 -6.94 -18.41
N TYR A 17 -10.43 -5.84 -17.96
CA TYR A 17 -10.29 -4.54 -18.61
C TYR A 17 -8.87 -3.95 -18.50
N ILE A 18 -8.23 -4.06 -17.33
CA ILE A 18 -6.92 -3.42 -17.06
C ILE A 18 -5.75 -4.31 -17.51
N LEU A 19 -5.82 -5.60 -17.22
CA LEU A 19 -4.72 -6.56 -17.35
C LEU A 19 -4.91 -7.54 -18.51
N GLY A 20 -6.13 -7.69 -19.03
CA GLY A 20 -6.47 -8.63 -20.11
C GLY A 20 -7.20 -9.88 -19.60
N ASN A 21 -7.73 -10.68 -20.55
CA ASN A 21 -8.55 -11.86 -20.24
C ASN A 21 -7.79 -12.99 -19.52
N ASP A 22 -6.47 -12.99 -19.61
CA ASP A 22 -5.53 -13.93 -19.01
C ASP A 22 -4.94 -13.41 -17.68
N PHE A 23 -5.54 -12.40 -17.05
CA PHE A 23 -5.02 -11.82 -15.82
C PHE A 23 -4.85 -12.83 -14.67
N GLU A 24 -5.64 -13.91 -14.66
CA GLU A 24 -5.54 -14.97 -13.65
C GLU A 24 -4.14 -15.61 -13.64
N ASP A 25 -3.46 -15.66 -14.80
CA ASP A 25 -2.11 -16.22 -14.93
C ASP A 25 -1.03 -15.33 -14.26
N LEU A 26 -1.35 -14.06 -13.97
CA LEU A 26 -0.45 -13.13 -13.27
C LEU A 26 -0.43 -13.38 -11.75
N PHE A 27 -1.38 -14.16 -11.23
CA PHE A 27 -1.54 -14.34 -9.79
C PHE A 27 -1.75 -15.81 -9.41
N ASP A 28 -0.81 -16.40 -8.66
CA ASP A 28 -1.00 -17.76 -8.12
C ASP A 28 -2.24 -17.87 -7.21
N ILE A 29 -2.57 -16.79 -6.50
CA ILE A 29 -3.68 -16.73 -5.55
C ILE A 29 -4.44 -15.42 -5.76
N VAL A 30 -5.76 -15.53 -5.91
CA VAL A 30 -6.71 -14.42 -5.96
C VAL A 30 -7.70 -14.57 -4.80
N ILE A 31 -7.83 -13.54 -3.98
CA ILE A 31 -8.76 -13.51 -2.85
C ILE A 31 -9.71 -12.32 -3.04
N THR A 32 -10.98 -12.61 -3.25
CA THR A 32 -12.07 -11.62 -3.35
C THR A 32 -12.91 -11.59 -2.09
N ASN A 33 -13.72 -10.56 -1.92
CA ASN A 33 -14.55 -10.33 -0.73
C ASN A 33 -13.75 -10.49 0.59
N ALA A 34 -12.50 -10.04 0.61
CA ALA A 34 -11.60 -10.22 1.74
C ALA A 34 -12.10 -9.51 3.00
N LEU A 35 -13.04 -8.57 2.92
CA LEU A 35 -13.53 -7.67 3.99
C LEU A 35 -12.42 -7.24 4.96
N LYS A 36 -11.39 -6.61 4.40
CA LYS A 36 -10.32 -5.97 5.19
C LYS A 36 -10.91 -4.87 6.09
N PRO A 37 -10.43 -4.67 7.32
CA PRO A 37 -9.24 -5.27 7.94
C PRO A 37 -9.46 -6.68 8.52
N GLY A 38 -10.70 -7.20 8.51
CA GLY A 38 -11.08 -8.47 9.13
C GLY A 38 -10.29 -9.67 8.59
N PHE A 39 -9.83 -9.62 7.34
CA PHE A 39 -8.90 -10.61 6.78
C PHE A 39 -7.64 -10.81 7.65
N PHE A 40 -7.08 -9.73 8.18
CA PHE A 40 -5.85 -9.77 8.96
C PHE A 40 -6.11 -10.02 10.45
N SER A 41 -7.22 -9.49 10.98
CA SER A 41 -7.47 -9.46 12.42
C SER A 41 -8.32 -10.61 12.96
N HIS A 42 -9.15 -11.25 12.13
CA HIS A 42 -10.06 -12.30 12.59
C HIS A 42 -9.45 -13.69 12.50
N SER A 43 -9.92 -14.58 13.38
CA SER A 43 -9.46 -15.97 13.40
C SER A 43 -10.06 -16.79 12.25
N PRO A 44 -9.45 -17.95 11.93
CA PRO A 44 -10.02 -18.90 10.99
C PRO A 44 -11.47 -19.31 11.21
N SER A 45 -11.90 -19.45 12.48
CA SER A 45 -13.27 -19.83 12.81
C SER A 45 -14.27 -18.71 12.55
N GLN A 46 -13.85 -17.45 12.63
CA GLN A 46 -14.69 -16.30 12.32
C GLN A 46 -14.76 -16.05 10.82
N ARG A 47 -13.67 -16.31 10.09
CA ARG A 47 -13.55 -16.04 8.65
C ARG A 47 -12.88 -17.19 7.91
N PRO A 48 -13.64 -18.26 7.61
CA PRO A 48 -13.16 -19.32 6.74
C PRO A 48 -13.03 -18.82 5.29
N PHE A 49 -12.18 -19.48 4.52
CA PHE A 49 -12.15 -19.30 3.07
C PHE A 49 -13.36 -19.98 2.43
N ARG A 50 -13.76 -19.54 1.25
CA ARG A 50 -14.80 -20.19 0.44
C ARG A 50 -14.31 -20.37 -0.98
N THR A 51 -14.72 -21.45 -1.64
CA THR A 51 -14.55 -21.60 -3.09
C THR A 51 -15.59 -20.78 -3.84
N LEU A 52 -15.32 -20.55 -5.13
CA LEU A 52 -16.22 -19.85 -6.03
C LEU A 52 -16.64 -20.78 -7.17
N GLU A 53 -17.93 -20.75 -7.51
CA GLU A 53 -18.47 -21.37 -8.73
C GLU A 53 -19.35 -20.33 -9.41
N ASN A 54 -19.02 -19.97 -10.66
CA ASN A 54 -19.67 -18.87 -11.41
C ASN A 54 -19.75 -17.55 -10.62
N ASP A 55 -18.65 -17.18 -9.96
CA ASP A 55 -18.53 -16.00 -9.09
C ASP A 55 -19.45 -15.99 -7.85
N GLU A 56 -20.10 -17.12 -7.52
CA GLU A 56 -20.88 -17.29 -6.29
C GLU A 56 -20.12 -18.08 -5.21
N GLU A 57 -20.23 -17.61 -3.96
CA GLU A 57 -19.58 -18.25 -2.80
C GLU A 57 -20.21 -19.60 -2.46
N GLN A 58 -19.35 -20.61 -2.37
CA GLN A 58 -19.73 -21.97 -2.00
C GLN A 58 -19.40 -22.27 -0.52
N GLU A 59 -19.22 -23.54 -0.20
CA GLU A 59 -18.93 -24.01 1.15
C GLU A 59 -17.64 -23.44 1.74
N ALA A 60 -17.63 -23.35 3.07
CA ALA A 60 -16.48 -22.93 3.84
C ALA A 60 -15.39 -24.00 3.82
N LEU A 61 -14.15 -23.58 3.56
CA LEU A 61 -12.97 -24.43 3.59
C LEU A 61 -12.34 -24.44 4.99
N PRO A 62 -12.03 -25.63 5.54
CA PRO A 62 -11.33 -25.72 6.81
C PRO A 62 -9.85 -25.29 6.70
N SER A 63 -9.25 -25.39 5.52
CA SER A 63 -7.86 -25.02 5.23
C SER A 63 -7.64 -24.74 3.74
N LEU A 64 -6.50 -24.13 3.41
CA LEU A 64 -6.04 -23.98 2.03
C LEU A 64 -4.89 -24.96 1.74
N ASP A 65 -5.02 -25.70 0.64
CA ASP A 65 -4.04 -26.73 0.23
C ASP A 65 -3.37 -26.46 -1.11
N LYS A 66 -3.96 -25.60 -1.94
CA LYS A 66 -3.43 -25.27 -3.26
C LYS A 66 -3.67 -23.79 -3.59
N PRO A 67 -2.92 -23.23 -4.55
CA PRO A 67 -3.20 -21.92 -5.12
C PRO A 67 -4.55 -21.92 -5.85
N GLY A 68 -5.11 -20.73 -6.09
CA GLY A 68 -6.39 -20.57 -6.77
C GLY A 68 -7.15 -19.30 -6.37
N TRP A 69 -8.40 -19.24 -6.83
CA TRP A 69 -9.31 -18.14 -6.55
C TRP A 69 -10.27 -18.50 -5.40
N TYR A 70 -10.23 -17.71 -4.34
CA TYR A 70 -11.06 -17.88 -3.15
C TYR A 70 -11.83 -16.61 -2.78
N SER A 71 -12.91 -16.77 -2.02
CA SER A 71 -13.63 -15.68 -1.38
C SER A 71 -13.40 -15.66 0.13
N GLN A 72 -13.48 -14.47 0.74
CA GLN A 72 -13.32 -14.24 2.17
C GLN A 72 -11.94 -14.66 2.72
N GLY A 73 -11.92 -15.47 3.79
CA GLY A 73 -10.71 -15.99 4.39
C GLY A 73 -10.01 -15.09 5.40
N ASN A 74 -8.80 -15.52 5.74
CA ASN A 74 -7.97 -14.93 6.79
C ASN A 74 -6.48 -15.09 6.50
N ALA A 75 -5.66 -14.22 7.09
CA ALA A 75 -4.21 -14.21 6.89
C ALA A 75 -3.50 -15.45 7.45
N VAL A 76 -4.06 -16.13 8.46
CA VAL A 76 -3.44 -17.31 9.08
C VAL A 76 -3.42 -18.49 8.11
N HIS A 77 -4.57 -18.85 7.54
CA HIS A 77 -4.67 -19.91 6.53
C HIS A 77 -3.92 -19.56 5.24
N LEU A 78 -3.91 -18.28 4.83
CA LEU A 78 -3.08 -17.84 3.71
C LEU A 78 -1.59 -18.07 4.01
N TYR A 79 -1.13 -17.71 5.21
CA TYR A 79 0.27 -17.89 5.59
C TYR A 79 0.67 -19.37 5.64
N GLU A 80 -0.22 -20.26 6.08
CA GLU A 80 -0.03 -21.71 6.01
C GLU A 80 0.10 -22.21 4.57
N LEU A 81 -0.74 -21.72 3.65
CA LEU A 81 -0.60 -22.03 2.23
C LEU A 81 0.74 -21.54 1.67
N LEU A 82 1.17 -20.34 2.03
CA LEU A 82 2.47 -19.80 1.60
C LEU A 82 3.65 -20.64 2.09
N LYS A 83 3.58 -21.19 3.32
CA LYS A 83 4.60 -22.14 3.81
C LYS A 83 4.66 -23.39 2.94
N LYS A 84 3.51 -23.97 2.59
CA LYS A 84 3.42 -25.15 1.71
C LYS A 84 3.99 -24.85 0.32
N MET A 85 3.58 -23.74 -0.30
CA MET A 85 4.01 -23.36 -1.65
C MET A 85 5.51 -23.05 -1.76
N THR A 86 6.06 -22.36 -0.77
CA THR A 86 7.47 -21.93 -0.80
C THR A 86 8.43 -22.97 -0.23
N GLY A 87 7.93 -23.98 0.48
CA GLY A 87 8.75 -24.93 1.24
C GLY A 87 9.54 -24.29 2.39
N LYS A 88 9.23 -23.04 2.76
CA LYS A 88 9.93 -22.29 3.81
C LYS A 88 9.08 -22.29 5.09
N PRO A 89 9.67 -22.52 6.26
CA PRO A 89 8.94 -22.46 7.53
C PRO A 89 8.47 -21.03 7.85
N GLU A 90 9.21 -20.03 7.38
CA GLU A 90 8.96 -18.60 7.57
C GLU A 90 9.10 -17.85 6.23
N PRO A 91 8.09 -17.91 5.36
CA PRO A 91 8.08 -17.15 4.12
C PRO A 91 8.00 -15.65 4.43
N LYS A 92 8.82 -14.86 3.72
CA LYS A 92 8.75 -13.40 3.80
C LYS A 92 7.62 -12.91 2.92
N VAL A 93 6.78 -12.02 3.45
CA VAL A 93 5.63 -11.45 2.74
C VAL A 93 5.78 -9.93 2.70
N VAL A 94 5.60 -9.37 1.51
CA VAL A 94 5.46 -7.92 1.28
C VAL A 94 4.03 -7.67 0.79
N TYR A 95 3.31 -6.77 1.44
CA TYR A 95 1.94 -6.41 1.09
C TYR A 95 1.87 -4.97 0.62
N PHE A 96 1.28 -4.76 -0.55
CA PHE A 96 1.04 -3.46 -1.14
C PHE A 96 -0.41 -3.08 -0.88
N GLY A 97 -0.64 -1.87 -0.39
CA GLY A 97 -1.98 -1.36 -0.14
C GLY A 97 -2.02 0.15 -0.14
N ASP A 98 -3.20 0.72 -0.35
CA ASP A 98 -3.46 2.15 -0.45
C ASP A 98 -4.11 2.71 0.82
N SER A 99 -4.71 1.84 1.64
CA SER A 99 -5.41 2.26 2.85
C SER A 99 -4.60 1.99 4.11
N MET A 100 -4.27 3.06 4.84
CA MET A 100 -3.64 2.95 6.15
C MET A 100 -4.46 2.11 7.15
N HIS A 101 -5.79 2.20 7.07
CA HIS A 101 -6.70 1.56 8.02
C HIS A 101 -6.99 0.09 7.68
N SER A 102 -7.28 -0.22 6.41
CA SER A 102 -7.66 -1.59 6.01
C SER A 102 -6.48 -2.45 5.60
N ASP A 103 -5.35 -1.85 5.19
CA ASP A 103 -4.23 -2.58 4.58
C ASP A 103 -2.97 -2.50 5.45
N ILE A 104 -2.38 -1.30 5.54
CA ILE A 104 -1.02 -1.14 6.06
C ILE A 104 -0.95 -1.45 7.55
N PHE A 105 -1.81 -0.81 8.37
CA PHE A 105 -1.82 -1.07 9.80
C PHE A 105 -2.14 -2.55 10.11
N PRO A 106 -3.23 -3.15 9.58
CA PRO A 106 -3.56 -4.54 9.90
C PRO A 106 -2.51 -5.56 9.42
N ALA A 107 -1.99 -5.42 8.21
CA ALA A 107 -0.98 -6.34 7.68
C ALA A 107 0.32 -6.30 8.51
N ARG A 108 0.74 -5.09 8.93
CA ARG A 108 1.91 -4.94 9.79
C ARG A 108 1.63 -5.43 11.22
N HIS A 109 0.49 -5.06 11.80
CA HIS A 109 0.22 -5.29 13.22
C HIS A 109 -0.20 -6.73 13.52
N TYR A 110 -1.09 -7.31 12.73
CA TYR A 110 -1.63 -8.66 13.00
C TYR A 110 -0.85 -9.77 12.30
N SER A 111 -0.19 -9.48 11.17
CA SER A 111 0.52 -10.50 10.37
C SER A 111 2.04 -10.31 10.33
N ASN A 112 2.56 -9.20 10.88
CA ASN A 112 3.98 -8.85 10.85
C ASN A 112 4.59 -8.88 9.43
N TRP A 113 3.78 -8.52 8.42
CA TRP A 113 4.25 -8.42 7.05
C TRP A 113 5.04 -7.12 6.83
N GLU A 114 5.91 -7.12 5.82
CA GLU A 114 6.47 -5.88 5.30
C GLU A 114 5.41 -5.20 4.44
N THR A 115 5.31 -3.87 4.52
CA THR A 115 4.19 -3.13 3.94
C THR A 115 4.69 -1.99 3.07
N VAL A 116 4.09 -1.87 1.89
CA VAL A 116 4.34 -0.78 0.95
C VAL A 116 3.04 0.00 0.81
N LEU A 117 3.05 1.25 1.28
CA LEU A 117 1.92 2.14 1.10
C LEU A 117 1.97 2.77 -0.29
N ILE A 118 0.90 2.63 -1.05
CA ILE A 118 0.64 3.38 -2.26
C ILE A 118 -0.07 4.66 -1.86
N LEU A 119 0.57 5.82 -2.03
CA LEU A 119 0.06 7.13 -1.61
C LEU A 119 0.09 8.10 -2.79
N GLU A 120 -1.05 8.28 -3.44
CA GLU A 120 -1.16 9.09 -4.66
C GLU A 120 -0.75 10.56 -4.46
N GLU A 121 -0.95 11.09 -3.25
CA GLU A 121 -0.59 12.46 -2.87
C GLU A 121 0.91 12.71 -2.99
N LEU A 122 1.74 11.66 -3.00
CA LEU A 122 3.18 11.78 -3.25
C LEU A 122 3.50 12.22 -4.69
N SER A 123 2.58 12.00 -5.65
CA SER A 123 2.77 12.38 -7.05
C SER A 123 2.68 13.89 -7.30
N GLY A 124 2.06 14.65 -6.40
CA GLY A 124 1.84 16.09 -6.54
C GLY A 124 3.10 16.94 -6.48
N ASP A 125 4.21 16.41 -5.96
CA ASP A 125 5.45 17.14 -5.69
C ASP A 125 6.48 17.08 -6.83
N ARG A 126 6.09 16.59 -8.02
CA ARG A 126 6.97 16.42 -9.20
C ARG A 126 7.39 17.73 -9.89
N GLU A 127 7.20 18.91 -9.29
CA GLU A 127 7.71 20.18 -9.84
C GLU A 127 9.17 20.49 -9.48
N GLY A 128 9.86 19.60 -8.76
CA GLY A 128 11.32 19.64 -8.62
C GLY A 128 12.02 19.07 -9.87
N LYS A 129 12.97 19.80 -10.45
CA LYS A 129 13.80 19.32 -11.57
C LYS A 129 14.38 17.93 -11.23
N PRO A 130 14.41 16.98 -12.18
CA PRO A 130 15.12 15.73 -11.97
C PRO A 130 16.61 16.05 -11.73
N GLU A 131 17.13 15.73 -10.55
CA GLU A 131 18.57 15.60 -10.38
C GLU A 131 19.07 14.55 -11.37
N GLU A 132 20.15 14.87 -12.09
CA GLU A 132 20.63 14.18 -13.31
C GLU A 132 21.17 12.75 -13.09
N SER A 133 20.74 12.03 -12.06
CA SER A 133 21.28 10.70 -11.73
C SER A 133 20.29 9.55 -11.63
N GLU A 134 18.99 9.76 -11.84
CA GLU A 134 18.00 8.67 -11.81
C GLU A 134 17.42 8.32 -13.19
N PRO A 135 17.10 7.04 -13.47
CA PRO A 135 16.53 6.66 -14.75
C PRO A 135 15.22 7.40 -14.97
N LEU A 136 15.20 8.26 -15.98
CA LEU A 136 13.99 8.91 -16.47
C LEU A 136 12.93 7.85 -16.77
N GLU A 137 11.81 7.89 -16.04
CA GLU A 137 10.62 7.09 -16.32
C GLU A 137 10.30 7.15 -17.82
N LYS A 138 10.38 6.00 -18.51
CA LYS A 138 10.04 5.94 -19.93
C LYS A 138 8.55 5.66 -20.10
N LYS A 139 7.80 6.74 -20.30
CA LYS A 139 6.42 6.84 -20.81
C LYS A 139 5.84 5.55 -21.40
N GLY A 140 4.92 4.92 -20.67
CA GLY A 140 4.04 3.88 -21.19
C GLY A 140 3.06 4.45 -22.24
N LYS A 141 2.65 3.62 -23.21
CA LYS A 141 1.81 4.01 -24.37
C LYS A 141 0.33 4.32 -24.06
N TYR A 142 -0.05 4.42 -22.78
CA TYR A 142 -1.44 4.60 -22.33
C TYR A 142 -1.56 5.77 -21.34
N GLU A 143 -1.05 6.95 -21.69
CA GLU A 143 -1.45 8.17 -20.97
C GLU A 143 -2.74 8.73 -21.60
N GLY A 144 -3.87 8.48 -20.93
CA GLY A 144 -5.05 9.35 -21.05
C GLY A 144 -4.73 10.80 -20.64
N PRO A 145 -5.64 11.76 -20.86
CA PRO A 145 -5.35 13.17 -20.61
C PRO A 145 -4.83 13.38 -19.20
N LYS A 146 -3.60 13.93 -19.10
CA LYS A 146 -2.85 14.22 -17.87
C LYS A 146 -3.79 14.51 -16.71
N ALA A 147 -3.90 13.56 -15.78
CA ALA A 147 -4.53 13.83 -14.51
C ALA A 147 -3.82 15.06 -13.92
N LYS A 148 -4.59 16.11 -13.59
CA LYS A 148 -4.04 17.29 -12.93
C LYS A 148 -3.23 16.79 -11.74
N ALA A 149 -1.99 17.27 -11.58
CA ALA A 149 -1.20 17.00 -10.39
C ALA A 149 -2.11 17.22 -9.18
N LEU A 150 -2.31 16.17 -8.38
CA LEU A 150 -3.05 16.27 -7.14
C LEU A 150 -2.28 17.29 -6.30
N ASN A 151 -2.88 18.47 -6.07
CA ASN A 151 -2.21 19.50 -5.30
C ASN A 151 -1.90 18.92 -3.92
N THR A 152 -0.63 18.83 -3.55
CA THR A 152 -0.18 18.39 -2.21
C THR A 152 -0.71 19.28 -1.08
N LEU A 153 -1.22 20.46 -1.44
CA LEU A 153 -1.84 21.44 -0.55
C LEU A 153 -3.29 21.67 -0.95
N SER A 154 -4.21 21.17 -0.13
CA SER A 154 -5.63 21.50 -0.23
C SER A 154 -5.87 22.92 0.25
N LYS A 155 -6.60 23.72 -0.54
CA LYS A 155 -7.03 25.07 -0.12
C LYS A 155 -7.95 25.06 1.11
N LYS A 156 -8.61 23.94 1.37
CA LYS A 156 -9.57 23.78 2.48
C LYS A 156 -8.96 23.08 3.69
N TRP A 157 -8.11 22.09 3.45
CA TRP A 157 -7.61 21.18 4.49
C TRP A 157 -6.11 21.26 4.72
N GLY A 158 -5.39 22.07 3.95
CA GLY A 158 -3.94 22.21 4.08
C GLY A 158 -3.18 21.01 3.51
N SER A 159 -2.00 20.76 4.07
CA SER A 159 -1.12 19.66 3.68
C SER A 159 -1.58 18.34 4.29
N PHE A 160 -1.42 17.26 3.53
CA PHE A 160 -1.63 15.92 4.07
C PHE A 160 -0.55 15.52 5.10
N PHE A 161 0.65 16.11 5.01
CA PHE A 161 1.83 15.69 5.78
C PHE A 161 2.11 16.54 7.03
N ILE A 162 1.81 17.84 6.97
CA ILE A 162 2.03 18.77 8.09
C ILE A 162 0.79 19.63 8.36
N ASP A 163 0.70 20.13 9.59
CA ASP A 163 -0.30 21.09 10.03
C ASP A 163 0.39 22.24 10.79
N SER A 164 -0.26 23.41 10.83
CA SER A 164 0.20 24.59 11.57
C SER A 164 -0.66 24.78 12.81
N VAL A 165 -0.07 24.66 13.99
CA VAL A 165 -0.77 24.91 15.26
C VAL A 165 -0.35 26.28 15.79
N SER A 166 -1.33 27.20 15.85
CA SER A 166 -1.13 28.53 16.42
C SER A 166 -0.84 28.44 17.92
N GLY A 167 0.26 29.04 18.35
CA GLY A 167 0.59 29.16 19.77
C GLY A 167 -0.41 30.05 20.50
N LEU A 168 -0.56 29.85 21.82
CA LEU A 168 -1.26 30.81 22.67
C LEU A 168 -0.45 32.13 22.65
N GLU A 169 -1.12 33.26 22.41
CA GLU A 169 -0.65 34.66 22.40
C GLU A 169 0.87 34.90 22.12
N ASN A 170 1.17 35.41 20.92
CA ASN A 170 2.47 35.95 20.47
C ASN A 170 3.62 34.94 20.19
N THR A 171 3.32 33.66 20.00
CA THR A 171 4.31 32.67 19.53
C THR A 171 4.07 32.34 18.06
N GLU A 172 5.12 32.28 17.23
CA GLU A 172 5.03 31.88 15.83
C GLU A 172 4.33 30.53 15.67
N ASP A 173 3.61 30.34 14.56
CA ASP A 173 2.92 29.09 14.25
C ASP A 173 3.90 27.93 14.20
N SER A 174 3.65 26.91 15.03
CA SER A 174 4.48 25.71 15.08
C SER A 174 4.00 24.70 14.05
N LEU A 175 4.90 24.27 13.15
CA LEU A 175 4.61 23.17 12.24
C LEU A 175 4.70 21.85 12.99
N VAL A 176 3.68 21.01 12.79
CA VAL A 176 3.60 19.66 13.37
C VAL A 176 3.27 18.65 12.28
N TYR A 177 3.76 17.43 12.44
CA TYR A 177 3.37 16.32 11.56
C TYR A 177 1.90 15.97 11.79
N THR A 178 1.15 15.81 10.70
CA THR A 178 -0.23 15.30 10.77
C THR A 178 -0.24 13.88 11.36
N TRP A 179 -1.43 13.47 11.83
CA TRP A 179 -1.64 12.09 12.22
C TRP A 179 -1.30 11.12 11.08
N SER A 180 -1.70 11.43 9.84
CA SER A 180 -1.40 10.62 8.65
C SER A 180 0.10 10.43 8.47
N CYS A 181 0.88 11.51 8.49
CA CYS A 181 2.33 11.44 8.33
C CYS A 181 3.00 10.58 9.41
N LYS A 182 2.60 10.74 10.67
CA LYS A 182 3.14 9.93 11.78
C LYS A 182 2.83 8.44 11.60
N ARG A 183 1.64 8.11 11.11
CA ARG A 183 1.20 6.72 10.92
C ARG A 183 1.90 6.06 9.74
N ILE A 184 2.12 6.80 8.66
CA ILE A 184 2.87 6.34 7.48
C ILE A 184 4.24 5.80 7.90
N SER A 185 5.04 6.61 8.59
CA SER A 185 6.40 6.22 9.01
C SER A 185 6.42 5.14 10.09
N THR A 186 5.31 4.94 10.81
CA THR A 186 5.21 3.93 11.87
C THR A 186 4.88 2.54 11.33
N TYR A 187 3.97 2.46 10.35
CA TYR A 187 3.40 1.20 9.91
C TYR A 187 3.79 0.76 8.51
N SER A 188 4.38 1.64 7.70
CA SER A 188 4.86 1.32 6.34
C SER A 188 6.36 1.04 6.37
N THR A 189 6.81 0.08 5.58
CA THR A 189 8.25 -0.12 5.32
C THR A 189 8.77 0.99 4.39
N ILE A 190 8.03 1.25 3.31
CA ILE A 190 8.25 2.34 2.34
C ILE A 190 6.91 2.87 1.83
N VAL A 191 6.95 4.05 1.19
CA VAL A 191 5.82 4.67 0.51
C VAL A 191 6.21 4.95 -0.94
N ILE A 192 5.29 4.67 -1.85
CA ILE A 192 5.43 4.92 -3.30
C ILE A 192 4.18 5.63 -3.83
N PRO A 193 4.27 6.44 -4.90
CA PRO A 193 3.10 7.09 -5.48
C PRO A 193 2.17 6.13 -6.22
N SER A 194 2.75 5.12 -6.88
CA SER A 194 2.04 4.11 -7.66
C SER A 194 2.92 2.86 -7.83
N ILE A 195 2.34 1.76 -8.31
CA ILE A 195 3.10 0.52 -8.59
C ILE A 195 4.05 0.74 -9.79
N GLU A 196 3.62 1.52 -10.77
CA GLU A 196 4.41 1.85 -11.97
C GLU A 196 5.73 2.51 -11.62
N ALA A 197 5.75 3.34 -10.56
CA ALA A 197 6.96 4.04 -10.12
C ALA A 197 8.11 3.10 -9.74
N ILE A 198 7.82 1.85 -9.39
CA ILE A 198 8.85 0.85 -9.04
C ILE A 198 8.94 -0.30 -10.06
N ALA A 199 8.07 -0.34 -11.07
CA ALA A 199 7.98 -1.46 -12.00
C ALA A 199 9.21 -1.59 -12.91
N GLU A 200 9.90 -0.48 -13.20
CA GLU A 200 11.09 -0.44 -14.05
C GLU A 200 12.40 -0.62 -13.26
N LEU A 201 12.35 -0.72 -11.94
CA LEU A 201 13.54 -0.84 -11.12
C LEU A 201 14.17 -2.24 -11.22
N PRO A 202 15.51 -2.34 -11.05
CA PRO A 202 16.18 -3.62 -10.94
C PRO A 202 15.60 -4.47 -9.80
N LEU A 203 15.53 -5.80 -10.00
CA LEU A 203 15.01 -6.73 -8.99
C LEU A 203 15.80 -6.71 -7.67
N ASP A 204 17.07 -6.30 -7.71
CA ASP A 204 17.96 -6.17 -6.55
C ASP A 204 18.06 -4.73 -6.03
N TYR A 205 17.20 -3.82 -6.49
CA TYR A 205 17.12 -2.46 -6.00
C TYR A 205 16.87 -2.43 -4.49
N LYS A 206 17.63 -1.58 -3.78
CA LYS A 206 17.58 -1.46 -2.33
C LYS A 206 16.91 -0.16 -1.94
N PHE A 207 15.67 -0.26 -1.50
CA PHE A 207 14.95 0.89 -0.96
C PHE A 207 15.49 1.28 0.42
N THR A 208 15.61 2.59 0.61
CA THR A 208 15.74 3.18 1.94
C THR A 208 14.41 3.04 2.67
N ARG A 209 14.45 2.61 3.94
CA ARG A 209 13.26 2.26 4.73
C ARG A 209 13.01 3.29 5.82
N PHE A 210 11.74 3.41 6.22
CA PHE A 210 11.41 4.05 7.49
C PHE A 210 12.09 3.27 8.63
N SER A 211 12.74 4.02 9.53
CA SER A 211 13.30 3.46 10.75
C SER A 211 13.33 4.55 11.83
N SER A 212 13.41 4.15 13.09
CA SER A 212 13.58 5.07 14.21
C SER A 212 14.91 5.83 14.17
N ASN A 213 15.89 5.32 13.42
CA ASN A 213 17.28 5.80 13.43
C ASN A 213 17.66 6.60 12.18
N ASN A 214 16.83 6.59 11.14
CA ASN A 214 17.05 7.32 9.89
C ASN A 214 16.37 8.69 9.89
N SER A 215 16.66 9.51 8.88
CA SER A 215 15.88 10.72 8.65
C SER A 215 14.40 10.37 8.44
N LYS A 216 13.51 11.26 8.89
CA LYS A 216 12.05 11.08 8.75
C LYS A 216 11.60 11.01 7.28
N THR A 217 12.46 11.41 6.36
CA THR A 217 12.26 11.41 4.90
C THR A 217 12.72 10.12 4.20
N ALA A 218 13.41 9.23 4.91
CA ALA A 218 14.15 8.12 4.29
C ALA A 218 13.28 7.02 3.66
N GLY A 219 12.01 6.89 4.04
CA GLY A 219 11.12 5.83 3.54
C GLY A 219 10.21 6.22 2.37
N TYR A 220 10.35 7.44 1.85
CA TYR A 220 9.57 7.91 0.70
C TYR A 220 10.35 7.67 -0.59
N TYR A 221 9.69 7.11 -1.59
CA TYR A 221 10.25 6.89 -2.91
C TYR A 221 9.29 7.42 -3.99
N PRO A 222 9.75 8.09 -5.06
CA PRO A 222 11.16 8.39 -5.37
C PRO A 222 11.76 9.48 -4.48
N ASN A 223 10.95 10.45 -4.05
CA ASN A 223 11.38 11.57 -3.23
C ASN A 223 10.43 11.77 -2.04
N PRO A 224 10.92 12.28 -0.90
CA PRO A 224 10.04 12.73 0.18
C PRO A 224 9.19 13.92 -0.27
N PRO A 225 8.01 14.12 0.35
CA PRO A 225 7.22 15.32 0.10
C PRO A 225 8.05 16.59 0.35
N LEU A 226 7.93 17.58 -0.53
CA LEU A 226 8.72 18.83 -0.46
C LEU A 226 8.52 19.54 0.88
N VAL A 227 7.31 19.45 1.39
CA VAL A 227 6.88 20.02 2.67
C VAL A 227 7.59 19.40 3.88
N LEU A 228 8.17 18.20 3.73
CA LEU A 228 9.01 17.57 4.76
C LEU A 228 10.49 17.93 4.63
N SER A 229 10.89 18.57 3.53
CA SER A 229 12.27 18.97 3.24
C SER A 229 12.57 20.42 3.65
N SER A 230 11.55 21.23 3.94
CA SER A 230 11.72 22.58 4.49
C SER A 230 12.11 22.51 5.97
N ASP A 231 13.30 23.04 6.28
CA ASP A 231 14.00 23.01 7.56
C ASP A 231 13.37 23.93 8.64
N GLY A 232 12.03 23.94 8.72
CA GLY A 232 11.30 24.53 9.84
C GLY A 232 11.38 23.59 11.05
N MET A 233 11.59 24.14 12.24
CA MET A 233 11.72 23.38 13.49
C MET A 233 10.42 22.62 13.83
N LEU A 234 10.23 21.44 13.20
CA LEU A 234 9.02 20.62 13.33
C LEU A 234 8.98 20.00 14.73
N THR A 235 7.99 20.38 15.53
CA THR A 235 7.83 19.84 16.88
C THR A 235 7.03 18.54 16.87
N THR A 236 7.55 17.50 17.52
CA THR A 236 6.79 16.27 17.80
C THR A 236 6.14 16.41 19.17
N LYS A 237 4.86 16.78 19.20
CA LYS A 237 3.97 16.49 20.33
C LYS A 237 3.33 15.12 20.17
#